data_AF-A0A350AEV2-F1
#
_entry.id   AF-A0A350AEV2-F1
#
_cell.length_a   1.000
_cell.length_b   1.000
_cell.length_c   1.000
_cell.angle_alpha   90.00
_cell.angle_beta   90.00
_cell.angle_gamma   90.00
#
_symmetry.space_group_name_H-M   'P 1'
#
loop_
_entity.id
_entity.type
_entity.pdbx_description
1 polymer ?
#
loop_
_entity_poly.entity_id
_entity_poly.type
_entity_poly.pdbx_seq_one_letter_code
_entity_poly.pdbx_strand_id
1 'polypeptide(L)' 'CVVIGYAINTQHMKEEDAKNYLAEIERGLGLPATDPYRFGAGKLVDALALI' A
#
# COMPACT_ATOMS: atom_id res chain seq x y z
N CYS A 1 7.48 -5.56 -18.08
CA CYS A 1 6.62 -4.90 -17.07
C CYS A 1 7.19 -5.19 -15.69
N VAL A 2 7.10 -4.22 -14.76
CA VAL A 2 7.57 -4.37 -13.37
C VAL A 2 6.42 -4.04 -12.42
N VAL A 3 6.42 -4.67 -11.25
CA VAL A 3 5.49 -4.36 -10.15
C VAL A 3 6.18 -3.39 -9.21
N ILE A 4 5.50 -2.32 -8.84
CA ILE A 4 6.10 -1.20 -8.09
C ILE A 4 5.46 -0.98 -6.72
N GLY A 5 4.34 -1.64 -6.45
CA GLY A 5 3.61 -1.52 -5.19
C GLY A 5 2.22 -2.13 -5.27
N TYR A 6 1.51 -2.10 -4.14
CA TYR A 6 0.22 -2.75 -3.94
C TYR A 6 -0.86 -1.74 -3.51
N ALA A 7 -1.92 -1.64 -4.31
CA ALA A 7 -3.13 -0.93 -3.96
C ALA A 7 -4.13 -1.92 -3.35
N ILE A 8 -4.39 -1.78 -2.05
CA ILE A 8 -5.16 -2.76 -1.28
C ILE A 8 -6.42 -2.09 -0.73
N ASN A 9 -7.60 -2.65 -1.04
CA ASN A 9 -8.85 -2.16 -0.47
C ASN A 9 -9.04 -2.71 0.96
N THR A 10 -9.10 -1.82 1.94
CA THR A 10 -9.30 -2.14 3.37
C THR A 10 -10.65 -1.66 3.91
N GLN A 11 -11.65 -1.41 3.06
CA GLN A 11 -12.95 -0.83 3.44
C GLN A 11 -13.70 -1.59 4.54
N HIS A 12 -13.51 -2.91 4.64
CA HIS A 12 -14.15 -3.76 5.65
C HIS A 12 -13.28 -3.98 6.90
N MET A 13 -12.14 -3.30 7.01
CA MET A 13 -11.24 -3.37 8.16
C MET A 13 -11.37 -2.11 9.02
N LYS A 14 -11.21 -2.27 10.33
CA LYS A 14 -10.99 -1.10 11.20
C LYS A 14 -9.67 -0.45 10.82
N GLU A 15 -9.53 0.85 11.10
CA GLU A 15 -8.38 1.62 10.64
C GLU A 15 -7.04 1.07 11.17
N GLU A 16 -7.00 0.63 12.43
CA GLU A 16 -5.80 0.04 13.04
C GLU A 16 -5.42 -1.29 12.35
N ASP A 17 -6.41 -2.16 12.13
CA ASP A 17 -6.21 -3.43 11.42
C ASP A 17 -5.72 -3.20 9.98
N ALA A 18 -6.27 -2.20 9.30
CA ALA A 18 -5.85 -1.81 7.96
C ALA A 18 -4.39 -1.34 7.93
N LYS A 19 -3.98 -0.47 8.86
CA LYS A 19 -2.58 0.00 8.95
C LYS A 19 -1.61 -1.15 9.25
N ASN A 20 -1.98 -2.02 10.19
CA ASN A 20 -1.17 -3.19 10.55
C ASN A 20 -1.01 -4.15 9.36
N TYR A 21 -2.10 -4.41 8.64
CA TYR A 21 -2.09 -5.27 7.46
C TYR A 21 -1.22 -4.68 6.33
N LEU A 22 -1.37 -3.38 6.03
CA LEU A 22 -0.54 -2.72 5.04
C LEU A 22 0.95 -2.79 5.39
N ALA A 23 1.31 -2.55 6.66
CA ALA A 23 2.69 -2.65 7.14
C ALA A 23 3.25 -4.08 7.06
N GLU A 24 2.42 -5.09 7.35
CA GLU A 24 2.79 -6.50 7.18
C GLU A 24 3.08 -6.82 5.71
N ILE A 25 2.23 -6.37 4.79
CA ILE A 25 2.43 -6.56 3.35
C ILE A 25 3.72 -5.87 2.88
N GLU A 26 3.97 -4.62 3.30
CA GLU A 26 5.20 -3.90 2.95
C GLU A 26 6.44 -4.67 3.43
N ARG A 27 6.41 -5.20 4.66
CA ARG A 27 7.51 -6.00 5.21
C ARG A 27 7.68 -7.35 4.52
N GLY A 28 6.57 -8.01 4.16
CA GLY A 28 6.58 -9.35 3.58
C GLY A 28 6.96 -9.39 2.11
N LEU A 29 6.55 -8.38 1.33
CA LEU A 29 6.74 -8.32 -0.11
C LEU A 29 7.82 -7.34 -0.56
N GLY A 30 8.26 -6.44 0.32
CA GLY A 30 9.38 -5.52 0.06
C GLY A 30 9.08 -4.39 -0.92
N LEU A 31 7.80 -4.17 -1.24
CA LEU A 31 7.33 -3.07 -2.07
C LEU A 31 6.26 -2.26 -1.30
N PRO A 32 6.09 -0.96 -1.61
CA PRO A 32 5.13 -0.12 -0.92
C PRO A 32 3.70 -0.61 -1.09
N ALA A 33 2.91 -0.51 -0.02
CA ALA A 33 1.50 -0.87 0.01
C ALA A 33 0.69 0.23 0.68
N THR A 34 -0.46 0.54 0.10
CA THR A 34 -1.40 1.50 0.68
C THR A 34 -2.82 1.15 0.26
N ASP A 35 -3.79 1.69 1.00
CA ASP A 35 -5.18 1.83 0.54
C ASP A 35 -5.32 3.23 -0.07
N PRO A 36 -5.37 3.36 -1.41
CA PRO A 36 -5.41 4.68 -2.05
C PRO A 36 -6.66 5.48 -1.68
N TYR A 37 -7.76 4.81 -1.34
CA TYR A 37 -9.03 5.45 -0.99
C TYR A 37 -9.00 6.01 0.44
N ARG A 38 -8.44 5.26 1.40
CA ARG A 38 -8.42 5.66 2.82
C ARG A 38 -7.20 6.49 3.22
N PHE A 39 -6.03 6.15 2.71
CA PHE A 39 -4.74 6.72 3.15
C PHE A 39 -4.00 7.47 2.05
N GLY A 40 -4.57 7.48 0.84
CA GLY A 40 -4.00 8.16 -0.32
C GLY A 40 -3.00 7.30 -1.09
N ALA A 41 -2.77 7.70 -2.34
CA ALA A 41 -1.93 6.99 -3.30
C ALA A 41 -0.45 7.40 -3.29
N GLY A 42 -0.05 8.34 -2.42
CA GLY A 42 1.28 8.98 -2.45
C GLY A 42 2.44 7.99 -2.58
N LYS A 43 2.49 6.98 -1.69
CA LYS A 43 3.52 5.92 -1.73
C LYS A 43 3.66 5.23 -3.10
N LEU A 44 2.55 4.98 -3.80
CA LEU A 44 2.55 4.30 -5.10
C LEU A 44 3.00 5.24 -6.21
N VAL A 45 2.62 6.52 -6.14
CA VAL A 45 3.05 7.54 -7.10
C VAL A 45 4.55 7.83 -6.95
N ASP A 46 5.04 7.92 -5.71
CA ASP A 46 6.46 8.10 -5.42
C ASP A 46 7.28 6.92 -5.97
N ALA A 47 6.80 5.69 -5.76
CA ALA A 47 7.44 4.51 -6.34
C ALA A 47 7.40 4.50 -7.87
N LEU A 48 6.30 4.97 -8.48
CA LEU A 48 6.17 5.11 -9.93
C LEU A 48 7.14 6.12 -10.53
N ALA A 49 7.43 7.21 -9.83
CA ALA A 49 8.32 8.26 -10.30
C ALA A 49 9.81 7.87 -10.29
N LEU A 50 10.17 6.76 -9.63
CA LEU A 50 11.55 6.29 -9.47
C LEU A 50 11.96 5.20 -10.47
N ILE A 51 11.09 4.85 -11.42
CA ILE A 51 11.28 3.78 -12.42
C ILE A 51 11.58 4.38 -13.79
#